data_AF-A0A553DVD4-F1
#
_entry.id   AF-A0A553DVD4-F1
#
_cell.length_a   1.000
_cell.length_b   1.000
_cell.length_c   1.000
_cell.angle_alpha   90.00
_cell.angle_beta   90.00
_cell.angle_gamma   90.00
#
_symmetry.space_group_name_H-M   'P 1'
#
loop_
_entity.id
_entity.type
_entity.pdbx_description
1 polymer ?
#
loop_
_entity_poly.entity_id
_entity_poly.type
_entity_poly.pdbx_seq_one_letter_code
_entity_poly.pdbx_strand_id
1 'polypeptide(L)'
;MKKKQLIANLFFAIILLFSIVFQSFHGYEHHEKQLSQKICYHKQSQKAELTHQHKGFDHCFVCEFTFGSYLLPDVFSYPVATTSHKTPYFFATKEAVLSFSGSLYSLRGPPESSI
;
A
#
# COMPACT_ATOMS: atom_id res chain seq x y z
N MET A 1 16.14 -35.25 16.35
CA MET A 1 15.12 -34.22 16.03
C MET A 1 15.34 -32.91 16.81
N LYS A 2 15.57 -32.96 18.14
CA LYS A 2 15.78 -31.76 18.99
C LYS A 2 16.92 -30.81 18.55
N LYS A 3 18.06 -31.34 18.07
CA LYS A 3 19.20 -30.50 17.61
C LYS A 3 18.87 -29.67 16.35
N LYS A 4 18.13 -30.25 15.40
CA LYS A 4 17.72 -29.55 14.17
C LYS A 4 16.71 -28.44 14.48
N GLN A 5 15.78 -28.70 15.40
CA GLN A 5 14.84 -27.69 15.92
C GLN A 5 15.55 -26.57 16.67
N LEU A 6 16.57 -26.89 17.47
CA LEU A 6 17.36 -25.88 18.18
C LEU A 6 18.11 -24.95 17.21
N ILE A 7 18.70 -25.51 16.15
CA ILE A 7 19.37 -24.72 15.10
C ILE A 7 18.35 -23.82 14.38
N ALA A 8 17.17 -24.35 14.02
CA ALA A 8 16.12 -23.57 13.39
C ALA A 8 15.64 -22.42 14.29
N ASN A 9 15.39 -22.68 15.58
CA ASN A 9 14.98 -21.66 16.53
C ASN A 9 16.05 -20.56 16.71
N LEU A 10 17.32 -20.96 16.82
CA LEU A 10 18.43 -20.02 16.90
C LEU A 10 18.52 -19.15 15.64
N PHE A 11 18.37 -19.74 14.46
CA PHE A 11 18.37 -19.03 13.20
C PHE A 11 17.25 -17.99 13.13
N PHE A 12 16.02 -18.35 13.52
CA PHE A 12 14.91 -17.40 13.57
C PHE A 12 15.13 -16.28 14.59
N ALA A 13 15.69 -16.58 15.76
CA ALA A 13 16.03 -15.58 16.75
C ALA A 13 17.08 -14.57 16.22
N ILE A 14 18.10 -15.07 15.50
CA ILE A 14 19.12 -14.22 14.89
C ILE A 14 18.51 -13.33 13.80
N ILE A 15 17.65 -13.86 12.93
CA ILE A 15 16.96 -13.06 11.90
C ILE A 15 16.13 -11.97 12.54
N LEU A 16 15.32 -12.31 13.55
CA LEU A 16 14.47 -11.35 14.23
C LEU A 16 15.31 -10.22 14.86
N LEU A 17 16.39 -10.57 15.55
CA LEU A 17 17.29 -9.59 16.16
C LEU A 17 17.97 -8.72 15.10
N PHE A 18 18.42 -9.32 13.99
CA PHE A 18 18.98 -8.59 12.85
C PHE A 18 17.98 -7.60 12.26
N SER A 19 16.73 -8.01 12.04
CA SER A 19 15.67 -7.13 11.53
C SER A 19 15.44 -5.92 12.45
N ILE A 20 15.37 -6.13 13.77
CA ILE A 20 15.16 -5.06 14.75
C ILE A 20 16.34 -4.07 14.73
N VAL A 21 17.57 -4.57 14.76
CA VAL A 21 18.78 -3.72 14.76
C VAL A 21 18.90 -2.93 13.46
N PHE A 22 18.67 -3.59 12.33
CA PHE A 22 18.75 -2.96 11.01
C PHE A 22 17.71 -1.84 10.85
N GLN A 23 16.45 -2.10 11.23
CA GLN A 23 15.39 -1.08 11.21
C GLN A 23 15.68 0.09 12.16
N SER A 24 16.26 -0.19 13.33
CA SER A 24 16.64 0.85 14.30
C SER A 24 17.75 1.76 13.77
N PHE A 25 18.77 1.19 13.13
CA PHE A 25 19.87 1.97 12.54
C PHE A 25 19.38 2.84 11.37
N HIS A 26 18.55 2.30 10.48
CA HIS A 26 17.96 3.07 9.39
C HIS A 26 17.05 4.18 9.91
N GLY A 27 16.29 3.93 10.98
CA GLY A 27 15.48 4.95 11.65
C GLY A 27 16.30 6.11 12.21
N TYR A 28 17.53 5.85 12.69
CA TYR A 28 18.41 6.90 13.20
C TYR A 28 18.84 7.91 12.12
N GLU A 29 19.15 7.44 10.91
CA GLU A 29 19.49 8.32 9.78
C GLU A 29 18.32 9.28 9.44
N HIS A 30 17.08 8.75 9.46
CA HIS A 30 15.89 9.58 9.26
C HIS A 30 15.72 10.58 10.40
N HIS A 31 15.87 10.16 11.66
CA HIS A 31 15.80 11.04 12.82
C HIS A 31 16.81 12.18 12.77
N GLU A 32 18.07 11.91 12.39
CA GLU A 32 19.10 12.95 12.26
C GLU A 32 18.71 13.99 11.19
N LYS A 33 18.26 13.52 10.03
CA LYS A 33 17.79 14.42 8.95
C LYS A 33 16.63 15.30 9.39
N GLN A 34 15.69 14.75 10.17
CA GLN A 34 14.58 15.52 10.72
C GLN A 34 15.06 16.59 11.71
N LEU A 35 15.98 16.25 12.60
CA LEU A 35 16.53 17.19 13.60
C LEU A 35 17.40 18.28 12.96
N SER A 36 18.11 17.95 11.87
CA SER A 36 18.92 18.89 11.10
C SER A 36 18.09 19.80 10.19
N GLN A 37 16.83 19.43 9.92
CA GLN A 37 15.93 20.25 9.12
C GLN A 37 15.60 21.56 9.84
N LYS A 38 15.85 22.68 9.17
CA LYS A 38 15.67 24.02 9.74
C LYS A 38 14.20 24.27 10.12
N ILE A 39 13.97 24.67 11.37
CA ILE A 39 12.67 25.17 11.84
C ILE A 39 12.39 26.49 11.10
N CYS A 40 11.36 26.49 10.25
CA CYS A 40 10.96 27.69 9.51
C CYS A 40 9.92 28.50 10.31
N TYR A 41 10.30 29.71 10.73
CA TYR A 41 9.37 30.67 11.32
C TYR A 41 8.77 31.54 10.21
N HIS A 42 7.60 31.15 9.69
CA HIS A 42 6.91 31.94 8.67
C HIS A 42 6.16 33.10 9.35
N LYS A 43 6.47 34.33 8.96
CA LYS A 43 5.62 35.48 9.29
C LYS A 43 4.45 35.47 8.31
N GLN A 44 3.22 35.51 8.82
CA GLN A 44 2.01 35.41 8.00
C GLN A 44 1.92 36.60 7.02
N SER A 45 2.45 36.43 5.81
CA SER A 45 2.42 37.41 4.73
C SER A 45 1.25 37.09 3.81
N GLN A 46 0.56 38.13 3.30
CA GLN A 46 -0.63 37.99 2.44
C GLN A 46 -0.32 37.49 1.02
N LYS A 47 0.94 37.15 0.74
CA LYS A 47 1.39 36.61 -0.55
C LYS A 47 1.78 35.16 -0.35
N ALA A 48 1.31 34.29 -1.25
CA ALA A 48 1.71 32.89 -1.27
C ALA A 48 3.22 32.81 -1.56
N GLU A 49 4.00 32.57 -0.53
CA GLU A 49 5.41 32.24 -0.67
C GLU A 49 5.52 30.74 -0.92
N LEU A 50 6.17 30.33 -2.03
CA LEU A 50 6.66 28.96 -2.21
C LEU A 50 7.89 28.73 -1.29
N THR A 51 7.74 28.98 0.01
CA THR A 51 8.81 28.73 0.98
C THR A 51 8.54 27.39 1.65
N HIS A 52 9.25 26.38 1.15
CA HIS A 52 9.26 25.00 1.64
C HIS A 52 7.95 24.23 1.52
N GLN A 53 7.98 23.17 0.72
CA GLN A 53 6.96 22.16 0.79
C GLN A 53 7.08 21.51 2.17
N HIS A 54 6.05 21.67 3.03
CA HIS A 54 5.82 20.77 4.16
C HIS A 54 5.47 19.39 3.59
N LYS A 55 6.38 18.78 2.82
CA LYS A 55 6.37 17.34 2.66
C LYS A 55 6.67 16.83 4.06
N GLY A 56 5.59 16.64 4.81
CA GLY A 56 5.63 15.98 6.10
C GLY A 56 6.48 14.74 5.90
N PHE A 57 7.50 14.64 6.74
CA PHE A 57 8.41 13.51 6.89
C PHE A 57 8.05 12.35 5.96
N ASP A 58 8.75 12.24 4.83
CA ASP A 58 8.45 11.23 3.81
C ASP A 58 8.28 9.87 4.51
N HIS A 59 7.08 9.30 4.38
CA HIS A 59 6.73 8.03 5.02
C HIS A 59 7.75 6.97 4.62
N CYS A 60 8.52 6.50 5.58
CA CYS A 60 9.44 5.39 5.37
C CYS A 60 8.72 4.10 5.70
N PHE A 61 8.15 3.44 4.70
CA PHE A 61 7.47 2.14 4.85
C PHE A 61 8.36 1.03 5.45
N VAL A 62 9.68 1.23 5.49
CA VAL A 62 10.64 0.31 6.13
C VAL A 62 10.69 0.52 7.65
N CYS A 63 10.54 1.77 8.11
CA CYS A 63 10.55 2.15 9.52
C CYS A 63 9.14 2.20 10.13
N GLU A 64 8.10 2.32 9.31
CA GLU A 64 6.69 2.36 9.72
C GLU A 64 6.19 0.95 10.04
N PHE A 65 6.61 0.41 11.18
CA PHE A 65 6.01 -0.79 11.76
C PHE A 65 5.12 -0.40 12.94
N THR A 66 3.87 -0.86 12.93
CA THR A 66 2.92 -0.63 14.02
C THR A 66 2.56 -1.96 14.66
N PHE A 67 2.70 -2.07 15.98
CA PHE A 67 2.11 -3.19 16.70
C PHE A 67 0.60 -3.01 16.73
N GLY A 68 -0.12 -3.81 15.95
CA GLY A 68 -1.57 -3.87 16.03
C GLY A 68 -2.01 -4.61 17.30
N SER A 69 -2.99 -4.05 18.00
CA SER A 69 -3.69 -4.72 19.10
C SER A 69 -4.68 -5.72 18.52
N TYR A 70 -4.19 -6.90 18.13
CA TYR A 70 -5.05 -7.99 17.70
C TYR A 70 -5.46 -8.83 18.91
N LEU A 71 -6.75 -8.87 19.20
CA LEU A 71 -7.30 -9.88 20.09
C LEU A 71 -7.35 -11.19 19.28
N LEU A 72 -6.53 -12.17 19.66
CA LEU A 72 -6.68 -13.52 19.12
C LEU A 72 -8.04 -14.05 19.62
N PRO A 73 -8.99 -14.41 18.74
CA PRO A 73 -10.22 -15.04 19.18
C PRO A 73 -9.88 -16.44 19.72
N ASP A 74 -10.50 -16.83 20.84
CA ASP A 74 -10.37 -18.18 21.40
C ASP A 74 -10.75 -19.28 20.39
N VAL A 75 -11.61 -18.94 19.43
CA VAL A 75 -12.01 -19.83 18.32
C VAL A 75 -11.90 -19.08 17.00
N PHE A 76 -10.93 -19.47 16.18
CA PHE A 76 -10.83 -19.01 14.79
C PHE A 76 -11.73 -19.87 13.91
N SER A 77 -12.97 -19.44 13.69
CA SER A 77 -13.88 -20.09 12.75
C SER A 77 -14.48 -19.06 11.79
N TYR A 78 -14.44 -19.34 10.49
CA TYR A 78 -15.18 -18.58 9.50
C TYR A 78 -16.31 -19.48 8.97
N PRO A 79 -17.58 -19.06 9.06
CA PRO A 79 -18.63 -19.79 8.39
C PRO A 79 -18.47 -19.60 6.87
N VAL A 80 -18.18 -20.67 6.14
CA VAL A 80 -18.33 -20.68 4.68
C VAL A 80 -19.82 -20.58 4.39
N ALA A 81 -20.27 -19.42 3.92
CA ALA A 81 -21.61 -19.32 3.35
C ALA A 81 -21.62 -20.07 2.00
N THR A 82 -22.01 -21.35 2.02
CA THR A 82 -22.23 -22.16 0.81
C THR A 82 -23.53 -21.76 0.12
N THR A 83 -23.69 -20.48 -0.18
CA THR A 83 -24.84 -20.04 -0.99
C THR A 83 -24.48 -20.22 -2.46
N SER A 84 -24.58 -21.46 -2.95
CA SER A 84 -24.62 -21.72 -4.39
C SER A 84 -26.02 -21.39 -4.90
N HIS A 85 -26.32 -20.09 -5.01
CA HIS A 85 -27.52 -19.66 -5.71
C HIS A 85 -27.18 -19.66 -7.20
N LYS A 86 -27.80 -20.54 -7.99
CA LYS A 86 -27.76 -20.42 -9.45
C LYS A 86 -28.37 -19.06 -9.81
N THR A 87 -27.59 -18.16 -10.36
CA THR A 87 -28.08 -16.90 -10.92
C THR A 87 -29.10 -17.25 -12.01
N PRO A 88 -30.39 -16.91 -11.86
CA PRO A 88 -31.35 -17.16 -12.93
C PRO A 88 -31.04 -16.19 -14.07
N TYR A 89 -30.41 -16.69 -15.12
CA TYR A 89 -30.19 -15.93 -16.34
C TYR A 89 -31.49 -15.85 -17.12
N PHE A 90 -32.14 -14.68 -17.13
CA PHE A 90 -33.31 -14.41 -17.95
C PHE A 90 -32.87 -13.81 -19.29
N PHE A 91 -32.18 -14.60 -20.13
CA PHE A 91 -31.98 -14.21 -21.52
C PHE A 91 -33.19 -14.70 -22.34
N ALA A 92 -34.14 -13.80 -22.60
CA ALA A 92 -35.29 -14.10 -23.46
C ALA A 92 -34.91 -14.32 -24.93
N THR A 93 -33.71 -13.89 -25.33
CA THR A 93 -33.21 -13.99 -26.71
C THR A 93 -31.71 -14.30 -26.70
N LYS A 94 -31.26 -15.16 -27.64
CA LYS A 94 -29.82 -15.37 -27.87
C LYS A 94 -29.16 -14.03 -28.20
N GLU A 95 -28.14 -13.63 -27.44
CA GLU A 95 -27.31 -12.48 -27.77
C GLU A 95 -26.64 -12.74 -29.13
N ALA A 96 -26.91 -11.87 -30.11
CA ALA A 96 -26.19 -11.90 -31.37
C ALA A 96 -24.79 -11.32 -31.14
N VAL A 97 -23.77 -12.18 -31.13
CA VAL A 97 -22.37 -11.76 -31.11
C VAL A 97 -22.04 -11.19 -32.49
N LEU A 98 -22.22 -9.89 -32.66
CA LEU A 98 -21.81 -9.17 -33.85
C LEU A 98 -20.31 -8.89 -33.76
N SER A 99 -19.50 -9.76 -34.36
CA SER A 99 -18.07 -9.54 -34.52
C SER A 99 -17.83 -8.54 -35.65
N PHE A 100 -17.31 -7.35 -35.32
CA PHE A 100 -16.83 -6.38 -36.30
C PHE A 100 -15.38 -6.72 -36.68
N SER A 101 -15.15 -7.03 -37.96
CA SER A 101 -13.82 -7.39 -38.51
C SER A 101 -13.14 -6.21 -39.24
N GLY A 102 -13.49 -4.96 -38.90
CA GLY A 102 -12.89 -3.76 -39.49
C GLY A 102 -11.96 -3.02 -38.52
N SER A 103 -11.18 -2.09 -39.04
CA SER A 103 -10.49 -1.07 -38.25
C SER A 103 -11.41 0.14 -38.08
N LEU A 104 -11.92 0.36 -36.86
CA LEU A 104 -12.57 1.62 -36.49
C LEU A 104 -11.48 2.65 -36.21
N TYR A 105 -11.11 3.44 -37.23
CA TYR A 105 -10.31 4.65 -37.05
C TYR A 105 -11.16 5.78 -36.48
N SER A 106 -11.80 5.55 -35.33
CA SER A 106 -12.31 6.68 -34.54
C SER A 106 -11.09 7.34 -33.94
N LEU A 107 -10.71 8.52 -34.44
CA LEU A 107 -9.74 9.37 -33.76
C LEU A 107 -10.25 9.55 -32.32
N ARG A 108 -9.60 8.91 -31.35
CA ARG A 108 -9.78 9.21 -29.92
C ARG A 108 -9.05 10.50 -29.52
N GLY A 109 -8.76 11.34 -30.51
CA GLY A 109 -8.20 12.65 -30.28
C GLY A 109 -9.30 13.58 -29.75
N PRO A 110 -8.96 14.52 -28.87
CA PRO A 110 -9.87 15.61 -28.55
C PRO A 110 -10.31 16.32 -29.84
N PRO A 111 -11.57 16.79 -29.94
CA PRO A 111 -12.00 17.56 -31.09
C PRO A 111 -11.07 18.77 -31.28
N GLU A 112 -10.62 19.02 -32.50
CA GLU A 112 -9.89 20.26 -32.79
C GLU A 112 -10.82 21.43 -32.46
N SER A 113 -10.35 22.32 -31.58
CA SER A 113 -10.97 23.61 -31.39
C SER A 113 -10.82 24.38 -32.70
N SER A 114 -11.91 24.46 -33.46
CA SER A 114 -12.00 25.37 -34.61
C SER A 114 -11.82 26.80 -34.09
N ILE A 115 -10.88 27.51 -34.71
CA ILE A 115 -10.67 28.95 -34.58
C ILE A 115 -11.87 29.69 -35.17
#